data_AF-A0A935F1A6-F1
#
_entry.id   AF-A0A935F1A6-F1
#
_cell.length_a   1.000
_cell.length_b   1.000
_cell.length_c   1.000
_cell.angle_alpha   90.00
_cell.angle_beta   90.00
_cell.angle_gamma   90.00
#
_symmetry.space_group_name_H-M   'P 1'
#
loop_
_entity.id
_entity.type
_entity.pdbx_description
1 polymer ?
#
loop_
_entity_poly.entity_id
_entity_poly.type
_entity_poly.pdbx_seq_one_letter_code
_entity_poly.pdbx_strand_id
1 'polypeptide(L)'
;MPLRPRGAGIGITRFRGSGFSPTPFLAWALLWATAAVAPVIAAPVEIYREGDRYCPRKAPPGSPRIDRKTAERIALELMPDGFCGPASAIGGCDVETENFYDSWRVYVHQYRRTPGVRDWAALTHSYVILDALGNCLANIPGTEPGAPR
;
A
#
# COMPACT_ATOMS: atom_id res chain seq x y z
N MET A 1 -18.31 -11.52 96.20
CA MET A 1 -17.11 -11.95 96.96
C MET A 1 -16.12 -12.62 96.00
N PRO A 2 -14.81 -12.45 96.22
CA PRO A 2 -13.77 -12.29 95.20
C PRO A 2 -13.20 -13.64 94.72
N LEU A 3 -12.42 -13.72 93.64
CA LEU A 3 -10.96 -13.64 93.72
C LEU A 3 -10.31 -13.55 92.33
N ARG A 4 -9.37 -12.62 92.21
CA ARG A 4 -8.28 -12.61 91.23
C ARG A 4 -7.13 -13.46 91.81
N PRO A 5 -6.33 -14.18 90.99
CA PRO A 5 -5.00 -13.68 90.57
C PRO A 5 -4.67 -14.08 89.11
N ARG A 6 -3.93 -13.36 88.25
CA ARG A 6 -2.54 -12.83 88.20
C ARG A 6 -1.43 -13.89 88.07
N GLY A 7 -0.75 -13.90 86.91
CA GLY A 7 0.53 -14.57 86.59
C GLY A 7 0.59 -14.88 85.08
N ALA A 8 1.30 -14.12 84.23
CA ALA A 8 2.76 -14.06 83.98
C ALA A 8 3.31 -15.27 83.19
N GLY A 9 3.94 -15.04 82.02
CA GLY A 9 4.94 -15.97 81.47
C GLY A 9 4.91 -16.26 79.96
N ILE A 10 5.66 -15.47 79.18
CA ILE A 10 6.71 -15.86 78.19
C ILE A 10 6.41 -16.96 77.13
N GLY A 11 6.67 -16.64 75.85
CA GLY A 11 7.53 -17.49 75.01
C GLY A 11 7.02 -18.04 73.67
N ILE A 12 7.25 -17.28 72.59
CA ILE A 12 7.78 -17.68 71.26
C ILE A 12 7.31 -19.00 70.63
N THR A 13 6.75 -18.95 69.40
CA THR A 13 7.32 -19.57 68.17
C THR A 13 6.42 -19.37 66.94
N ARG A 14 7.04 -19.01 65.80
CA ARG A 14 6.46 -19.12 64.45
C ARG A 14 6.35 -20.59 64.07
N PHE A 15 5.29 -20.99 63.38
CA PHE A 15 5.36 -22.01 62.34
C PHE A 15 4.37 -21.72 61.20
N ARG A 16 4.70 -22.32 60.07
CA ARG A 16 4.43 -21.99 58.67
C ARG A 16 3.41 -22.97 58.07
N GLY A 17 2.64 -22.51 57.08
CA GLY A 17 1.83 -23.33 56.15
C GLY A 17 0.40 -23.60 56.64
N SER A 18 -0.60 -23.89 55.81
CA SER A 18 -0.84 -23.79 54.35
C SER A 18 -2.20 -24.49 54.14
N GLY A 19 -3.13 -23.88 53.42
CA GLY A 19 -4.43 -24.46 53.02
C GLY A 19 -5.39 -23.35 52.60
N PHE A 20 -5.49 -22.95 51.32
CA PHE A 20 -6.18 -23.63 50.19
C PHE A 20 -7.66 -23.91 50.52
N SER A 21 -8.55 -22.91 50.36
CA SER A 21 -9.44 -22.62 49.19
C SER A 21 -10.84 -23.25 49.36
N PRO A 22 -11.93 -22.81 48.67
CA PRO A 22 -12.13 -21.61 47.83
C PRO A 22 -13.52 -20.93 47.99
N THR A 23 -13.80 -19.93 47.12
CA THR A 23 -15.11 -19.47 46.58
C THR A 23 -15.73 -18.15 47.11
N PRO A 24 -16.47 -17.37 46.29
CA PRO A 24 -15.99 -16.67 45.09
C PRO A 24 -16.69 -15.29 44.92
N PHE A 25 -16.11 -14.17 45.34
CA PHE A 25 -16.74 -12.84 45.09
C PHE A 25 -15.71 -11.74 44.82
N LEU A 26 -14.83 -11.95 43.85
CA LEU A 26 -14.02 -10.87 43.27
C LEU A 26 -13.99 -11.06 41.75
N ALA A 27 -15.13 -10.88 41.11
CA ALA A 27 -15.27 -10.78 39.66
C ALA A 27 -15.75 -9.38 39.28
N TRP A 28 -15.10 -8.34 39.80
CA TRP A 28 -15.37 -6.94 39.46
C TRP A 28 -14.04 -6.17 39.41
N ALA A 29 -13.17 -6.53 38.48
CA ALA A 29 -12.07 -5.70 38.04
C ALA A 29 -11.64 -6.19 36.66
N LEU A 30 -11.31 -5.24 35.79
CA LEU A 30 -11.07 -5.40 34.35
C LEU A 30 -12.35 -5.27 33.53
N LEU A 31 -12.91 -4.06 33.50
CA LEU A 31 -13.47 -3.55 32.25
C LEU A 31 -12.32 -3.53 31.24
N TRP A 32 -12.43 -4.40 30.24
CA TRP A 32 -11.51 -4.51 29.14
C TRP A 32 -11.57 -3.22 28.31
N ALA A 33 -10.58 -2.34 28.48
CA ALA A 33 -10.30 -1.31 27.49
C ALA A 33 -9.63 -1.96 26.27
N THR A 34 -10.41 -2.68 25.47
CA THR A 34 -9.99 -3.01 24.10
C THR A 34 -10.12 -1.74 23.29
N ALA A 35 -9.09 -0.90 23.33
CA ALA A 35 -8.85 0.06 22.27
C ALA A 35 -8.72 -0.76 20.98
N ALA A 36 -9.80 -0.80 20.19
CA ALA A 36 -9.76 -1.37 18.86
C ALA A 36 -8.80 -0.51 18.04
N VAL A 37 -7.53 -0.90 18.02
CA VAL A 37 -6.57 -0.37 17.05
C VAL A 37 -7.01 -0.98 15.73
N ALA A 38 -7.87 -0.28 15.00
CA ALA A 38 -8.15 -0.64 13.62
C ALA A 38 -6.80 -0.66 12.90
N PRO A 39 -6.42 -1.76 12.22
CA PRO A 39 -5.30 -1.68 11.31
C PRO A 39 -5.70 -0.67 10.24
N VAL A 40 -5.01 0.47 10.21
CA VAL A 40 -4.97 1.30 9.02
C VAL A 40 -4.28 0.43 7.98
N ILE A 41 -5.08 -0.30 7.19
CA ILE A 41 -4.59 -0.96 5.99
C ILE A 41 -4.33 0.20 5.04
N ALA A 42 -3.14 0.78 5.13
CA ALA A 42 -2.64 1.65 4.09
C ALA A 42 -2.65 0.80 2.82
N ALA A 43 -3.61 1.07 1.93
CA ALA A 43 -3.55 0.57 0.56
C ALA A 43 -2.15 0.89 0.01
N PRO A 44 -1.58 0.03 -0.85
CA PRO A 44 -0.29 0.32 -1.44
C PRO A 44 -0.36 1.72 -2.04
N VAL A 45 0.44 2.63 -1.51
CA VAL A 45 0.75 3.89 -2.19
C VAL A 45 1.16 3.46 -3.58
N GLU A 46 0.50 3.94 -4.64
CA GLU A 46 1.02 3.77 -6.00
C GLU A 46 2.34 4.52 -6.04
N ILE A 47 3.42 3.82 -5.68
CA ILE A 47 4.76 4.37 -5.66
C ILE A 47 5.07 4.63 -7.12
N TYR A 48 5.20 5.91 -7.48
CA TYR A 48 5.70 6.32 -8.77
C TYR A 48 6.95 5.49 -9.13
N ARG A 49 7.03 5.03 -10.38
CA ARG A 49 8.23 4.35 -10.87
C ARG A 49 9.31 5.41 -11.06
N GLU A 50 10.31 5.37 -10.20
CA GLU A 50 11.38 6.35 -10.15
C GLU A 50 12.70 5.82 -10.74
N GLY A 51 13.67 6.74 -10.87
CA GLY A 51 15.04 6.44 -11.30
C GLY A 51 15.22 6.43 -12.82
N ASP A 52 16.47 6.36 -13.25
CA ASP A 52 16.86 6.57 -14.66
C ASP A 52 16.23 5.59 -15.67
N ARG A 53 15.78 4.41 -15.21
CA ARG A 53 15.09 3.41 -16.04
C ARG A 53 13.64 3.77 -16.33
N TYR A 54 12.94 4.37 -15.36
CA TYR A 54 11.48 4.51 -15.40
C TYR A 54 11.01 5.96 -15.44
N CYS A 55 11.81 6.90 -14.93
CA CYS A 55 11.50 8.32 -14.97
C CYS A 55 12.78 9.20 -15.10
N PRO A 56 13.49 9.14 -16.24
CA PRO A 56 14.69 9.93 -16.47
C PRO A 56 14.37 11.42 -16.74
N ARG A 57 15.30 12.30 -16.34
CA ARG A 57 15.25 13.75 -16.60
C ARG A 57 16.56 14.21 -17.24
N LYS A 58 16.79 13.77 -18.47
CA LYS A 58 18.09 13.86 -19.17
C LYS A 58 18.17 14.96 -20.23
N ALA A 59 17.03 15.49 -20.70
CA ALA A 59 17.01 16.54 -21.70
C ALA A 59 17.40 17.89 -21.06
N PRO A 60 18.49 18.53 -21.49
CA PRO A 60 18.92 19.81 -20.94
C PRO A 60 17.96 20.95 -21.34
N PRO A 61 18.01 22.08 -20.60
CA PRO A 61 17.31 23.30 -21.01
C PRO A 61 17.69 23.71 -22.45
N GLY A 62 16.69 24.12 -23.23
CA GLY A 62 16.87 24.50 -24.64
C GLY A 62 16.85 23.33 -25.63
N SER A 63 16.62 22.10 -25.17
CA SER A 63 16.35 20.97 -26.08
C SER A 63 15.12 21.26 -26.97
N PRO A 64 15.05 20.68 -28.17
CA PRO A 64 13.86 20.76 -29.00
C PRO A 64 12.64 20.18 -28.28
N ARG A 65 11.47 20.77 -28.53
CA ARG A 65 10.20 20.25 -28.02
C ARG A 65 9.83 18.95 -28.74
N ILE A 66 9.30 17.99 -28.00
CA ILE A 66 8.85 16.70 -28.54
C ILE A 66 7.41 16.78 -29.06
N ASP A 67 7.11 16.00 -30.09
CA ASP A 67 5.76 15.84 -30.62
C ASP A 67 5.03 14.66 -29.98
N ARG A 68 3.74 14.49 -30.30
CA ARG A 68 2.89 13.40 -29.78
C ARG A 68 3.51 12.03 -30.02
N LYS A 69 3.99 11.78 -31.24
CA LYS A 69 4.57 10.48 -31.63
C LYS A 69 5.81 10.17 -30.82
N THR A 70 6.63 11.18 -30.55
CA THR A 70 7.82 11.04 -29.70
C THR A 70 7.44 10.79 -28.24
N ALA A 71 6.43 11.48 -27.72
CA ALA A 71 5.92 11.25 -26.37
C ALA A 71 5.43 9.81 -26.18
N GLU A 72 4.64 9.29 -27.13
CA GLU A 72 4.15 7.90 -27.12
C GLU A 72 5.29 6.88 -27.10
N ARG A 73 6.30 7.09 -27.95
CA ARG A 73 7.48 6.23 -28.00
C ARG A 73 8.25 6.24 -26.67
N ILE A 74 8.52 7.42 -26.11
CA ILE A 74 9.21 7.54 -24.81
C ILE A 74 8.40 6.83 -23.73
N ALA A 75 7.09 7.05 -23.65
CA ALA A 75 6.24 6.41 -22.66
C ALA A 75 6.29 4.87 -22.74
N LEU A 76 6.25 4.31 -23.95
CA LEU A 76 6.38 2.86 -24.16
C LEU A 76 7.76 2.33 -23.75
N GLU A 77 8.84 3.06 -24.01
CA GLU A 77 10.20 2.69 -23.57
C GLU A 77 10.35 2.70 -22.03
N LEU A 78 9.60 3.56 -21.34
CA LEU A 78 9.58 3.66 -19.89
C LEU A 78 8.70 2.59 -19.21
N MET A 79 7.99 1.76 -19.98
CA MET A 79 7.24 0.65 -19.42
C MET A 79 8.17 -0.47 -18.93
N PRO A 80 7.76 -1.26 -17.92
CA PRO A 80 8.44 -2.49 -17.56
C PRO A 80 8.57 -3.44 -18.76
N ASP A 81 9.60 -4.26 -18.75
CA ASP A 81 9.82 -5.23 -19.81
C ASP A 81 8.64 -6.21 -19.87
N GLY A 82 8.13 -6.47 -21.07
CA GLY A 82 6.97 -7.34 -21.27
C GLY A 82 5.62 -6.75 -20.87
N PHE A 83 5.55 -5.47 -20.46
CA PHE A 83 4.30 -4.82 -20.04
C PHE A 83 3.20 -4.91 -21.11
N CYS A 84 3.54 -4.80 -22.39
CA CYS A 84 2.60 -4.91 -23.50
C CYS A 84 2.55 -6.31 -24.13
N GLY A 85 3.01 -7.35 -23.42
CA GLY A 85 3.09 -8.72 -23.92
C GLY A 85 4.53 -9.20 -24.14
N PRO A 86 4.74 -10.51 -24.43
CA PRO A 86 3.78 -11.47 -24.97
C PRO A 86 3.16 -12.42 -23.92
N ALA A 87 2.90 -11.95 -22.69
CA ALA A 87 2.22 -12.76 -21.68
C ALA A 87 0.88 -13.31 -22.22
N SER A 88 0.53 -14.55 -21.86
CA SER A 88 -0.66 -15.25 -22.39
C SER A 88 -2.00 -14.53 -22.14
N ALA A 89 -2.04 -13.64 -21.14
CA ALA A 89 -3.20 -12.82 -20.81
C ALA A 89 -3.21 -11.44 -21.53
N ILE A 90 -2.10 -11.02 -22.14
CA ILE A 90 -1.91 -9.68 -22.71
C ILE A 90 -1.71 -9.78 -24.23
N GLY A 91 -2.64 -9.22 -24.99
CA GLY A 91 -2.61 -9.15 -26.45
C GLY A 91 -1.94 -7.91 -27.03
N GLY A 92 -1.59 -6.94 -26.20
CA GLY A 92 -0.89 -5.71 -26.56
C GLY A 92 -1.16 -4.57 -25.58
N CYS A 93 -0.76 -3.36 -25.98
CA CYS A 93 -1.19 -2.12 -25.35
C CYS A 93 -1.84 -1.19 -26.36
N ASP A 94 -2.80 -0.42 -25.89
CA ASP A 94 -3.27 0.79 -26.53
C ASP A 94 -2.62 2.01 -25.87
N VAL A 95 -2.50 3.08 -26.65
CA VAL A 95 -1.87 4.32 -26.19
C VAL A 95 -2.81 5.48 -26.49
N GLU A 96 -3.17 6.22 -25.45
CA GLU A 96 -3.96 7.44 -25.53
C GLU A 96 -3.11 8.60 -25.05
N THR A 97 -3.02 9.66 -25.87
CA THR A 97 -2.10 10.76 -25.61
C THR A 97 -2.80 12.09 -25.66
N GLU A 98 -2.63 12.86 -24.58
CA GLU A 98 -3.13 14.21 -24.45
C GLU A 98 -1.96 15.18 -24.25
N ASN A 99 -2.11 16.40 -24.77
CA ASN A 99 -1.22 17.52 -24.41
C ASN A 99 -1.99 18.50 -23.52
N PHE A 100 -1.45 18.78 -22.34
CA PHE A 100 -2.07 19.69 -21.39
C PHE A 100 -1.00 20.59 -20.77
N TYR A 101 -1.13 21.90 -20.93
CA TYR A 101 -0.15 22.89 -20.46
C TYR A 101 1.31 22.52 -20.81
N ASP A 102 1.59 22.25 -22.08
CA ASP A 102 2.92 21.88 -22.57
C ASP A 102 3.50 20.58 -21.97
N SER A 103 2.69 19.80 -21.25
CA SER A 103 3.02 18.46 -20.80
C SER A 103 2.30 17.41 -21.64
N TRP A 104 2.98 16.29 -21.90
CA TRP A 104 2.39 15.13 -22.56
C TRP A 104 1.94 14.15 -21.51
N ARG A 105 0.65 13.81 -21.50
CA ARG A 105 0.05 12.77 -20.65
C ARG A 105 -0.23 11.58 -21.55
N VAL A 106 0.53 10.51 -21.36
CA VAL A 106 0.42 9.29 -22.15
C VAL A 106 -0.14 8.19 -21.27
N TYR A 107 -1.30 7.67 -21.65
CA TYR A 107 -1.94 6.54 -21.02
C TYR A 107 -1.66 5.28 -21.83
N VAL A 108 -1.00 4.31 -21.20
CA VAL A 108 -0.69 3.01 -21.80
C VAL A 108 -1.56 1.97 -21.12
N HIS A 109 -2.49 1.37 -21.85
CA HIS A 109 -3.44 0.40 -21.32
C HIS A 109 -3.26 -0.95 -21.98
N GLN A 110 -3.01 -1.99 -21.18
CA GLN A 110 -3.02 -3.35 -21.69
C GLN A 110 -4.40 -3.73 -22.22
N TYR A 111 -4.41 -4.54 -23.27
CA TYR A 111 -5.61 -5.22 -23.72
C TYR A 111 -5.33 -6.71 -23.92
N ARG A 112 -6.36 -7.52 -23.74
CA ARG A 112 -6.45 -8.90 -24.22
C ARG A 112 -7.10 -8.91 -25.59
N ARG A 113 -6.68 -9.84 -26.46
CA ARG A 113 -7.38 -10.11 -27.71
C ARG A 113 -8.48 -11.14 -27.46
N THR A 114 -9.71 -10.74 -27.71
CA THR A 114 -10.90 -11.59 -27.78
C THR A 114 -11.37 -11.57 -29.23
N PRO A 115 -12.06 -12.60 -29.77
CA PRO A 115 -12.45 -12.61 -31.18
C PRO A 115 -13.14 -11.31 -31.61
N GLY A 116 -12.50 -10.57 -32.52
CA GLY A 116 -13.00 -9.31 -33.08
C GLY A 116 -12.90 -8.08 -32.19
N VAL A 117 -12.43 -8.16 -30.94
CA VAL A 117 -12.38 -7.02 -30.01
C VAL A 117 -11.11 -6.99 -29.15
N ARG A 118 -10.68 -5.79 -28.78
CA ARG A 118 -9.71 -5.57 -27.69
C ARG A 118 -10.50 -5.46 -26.39
N ASP A 119 -10.11 -6.23 -25.39
CA ASP A 119 -10.73 -6.23 -24.07
C ASP A 119 -9.73 -5.70 -23.05
N TRP A 120 -10.11 -4.67 -22.30
CA TRP A 120 -9.24 -3.98 -21.34
C TRP A 120 -9.57 -4.32 -19.89
N ALA A 121 -10.64 -5.08 -19.64
CA ALA A 121 -11.15 -5.29 -18.29
C ALA A 121 -10.15 -6.02 -17.38
N ALA A 122 -9.93 -5.46 -16.18
CA ALA A 122 -9.06 -6.03 -15.15
C ALA A 122 -7.59 -6.21 -15.59
N LEU A 123 -7.13 -5.37 -16.52
CA LEU A 123 -5.75 -5.34 -16.98
C LEU A 123 -4.99 -4.12 -16.45
N THR A 124 -3.66 -4.22 -16.48
CA THR A 124 -2.80 -3.17 -15.92
C THR A 124 -2.73 -1.99 -16.89
N HIS A 125 -2.61 -0.79 -16.34
CA HIS A 125 -2.37 0.42 -17.11
C HIS A 125 -1.23 1.23 -16.50
N SER A 126 -0.79 2.24 -17.23
CA SER A 126 0.22 3.16 -16.72
C SER A 126 -0.01 4.55 -17.28
N TYR A 127 0.21 5.55 -16.43
CA TYR A 127 0.26 6.94 -16.86
C TYR A 127 1.71 7.39 -16.88
N VAL A 128 2.16 7.92 -18.01
CA VAL A 128 3.46 8.61 -18.12
C VAL A 128 3.20 10.07 -18.42
N ILE A 129 3.77 10.94 -17.58
CA ILE A 129 3.69 12.38 -17.76
C ILE A 129 5.09 12.87 -18.14
N LEU A 130 5.20 13.49 -19.31
CA LEU A 130 6.44 14.08 -19.81
C LEU A 130 6.29 15.60 -19.88
N ASP A 131 7.39 16.32 -19.67
CA ASP A 131 7.45 17.73 -20.04
C ASP A 131 7.51 17.91 -21.56
N ALA A 132 7.56 19.17 -22.01
CA ALA A 132 7.66 19.53 -23.41
C ALA A 132 8.89 18.99 -24.13
N LEU A 133 9.94 18.60 -23.38
CA LEU A 133 11.25 18.16 -23.89
C LEU A 133 11.40 16.64 -23.83
N GLY A 134 10.46 15.93 -23.20
CA GLY A 134 10.48 14.48 -23.02
C GLY A 134 11.13 14.02 -21.71
N ASN A 135 11.38 14.91 -20.75
CA ASN A 135 11.76 14.48 -19.41
C ASN A 135 10.54 13.92 -18.68
N CYS A 136 10.74 12.83 -17.94
CA CYS A 136 9.67 12.28 -17.13
C CYS A 136 9.42 13.14 -15.89
N LEU A 137 8.16 13.56 -15.77
CA LEU A 137 7.61 14.22 -14.58
C LEU A 137 7.04 13.18 -13.62
N ALA A 138 6.34 12.17 -14.15
CA ALA A 138 5.81 11.05 -13.38
C ALA A 138 5.63 9.80 -14.25
N ASN A 139 5.89 8.61 -13.69
CA ASN A 139 5.53 7.32 -14.25
C ASN A 139 4.70 6.57 -13.21
N ILE A 140 3.39 6.57 -13.39
CA ILE A 140 2.41 6.11 -12.41
C ILE A 140 1.98 4.70 -12.81
N PRO A 141 2.35 3.66 -12.04
CA PRO A 141 1.82 2.33 -12.25
C PRO A 141 0.35 2.34 -11.84
N GLY A 142 -0.55 2.02 -12.76
CA GLY A 142 -1.95 1.83 -12.42
C GLY A 142 -2.28 0.35 -12.24
N THR A 143 -3.08 0.04 -11.25
CA THR A 143 -3.79 -1.25 -11.19
C THR A 143 -5.28 -0.97 -11.34
N GLU A 144 -6.05 -1.80 -12.04
CA GLU A 144 -7.49 -1.86 -11.80
C GLU A 144 -7.75 -2.83 -10.64
N PRO A 145 -7.95 -2.37 -9.38
CA PRO A 145 -8.68 -3.15 -8.40
C PRO A 145 -10.17 -3.02 -8.74
N GLY A 146 -10.69 -4.03 -9.46
CA GLY A 146 -12.11 -4.26 -9.77
C GLY A 146 -13.07 -3.07 -9.66
N ALA A 147 -13.50 -2.52 -10.80
CA ALA A 147 -14.73 -1.75 -10.88
C ALA A 147 -15.57 -2.24 -12.07
N PRO A 148 -16.84 -2.64 -11.87
CA PRO A 148 -17.76 -2.87 -12.98
C PRO A 148 -18.05 -1.55 -13.69
N ARG A 149 -18.15 -1.59 -15.03
CA ARG A 149 -18.83 -0.55 -15.80
C ARG A 149 -20.33 -0.64 -15.57
#